data_AF-A0A7G2JY75-F1
#
_entry.id   AF-A0A7G2JY75-F1
#
_cell.length_a   1.000
_cell.length_b   1.000
_cell.length_c   1.000
_cell.angle_alpha   90.00
_cell.angle_beta   90.00
_cell.angle_gamma   90.00
#
_symmetry.space_group_name_H-M   'P 1'
#
loop_
_entity.id
_entity.type
_entity.pdbx_description
1 polymer ?
#
loop_
_entity_poly.entity_id
_entity_poly.type
_entity_poly.pdbx_seq_one_letter_code
_entity_poly.pdbx_strand_id
1 'polypeptide(L)'
;MLNENDIEQLTLQRLQSLGWEYRYGKDLPVHEGKFARGDLSGVVFVEQLREAVRKLNPQLPESAVDSVVKSATKSDIGDLVVRNQAFYKLLRDGVRVEYQAPNSHGQNEQKIEMARLVDFEHWGNNRFVAVNQ
;
A
#
# COMPACT_ATOMS: atom_id res chain seq x y z
N MET A 1 28.39 17.66 -18.33
CA MET A 1 27.94 16.40 -18.97
C MET A 1 26.87 15.84 -18.05
N LEU A 2 25.68 15.51 -18.57
CA LEU A 2 24.58 14.98 -17.76
C LEU A 2 24.89 13.53 -17.36
N ASN A 3 24.77 13.18 -16.08
CA ASN A 3 24.98 11.82 -15.55
C ASN A 3 23.72 11.28 -14.85
N GLU A 4 23.79 10.03 -14.35
CA GLU A 4 22.66 9.37 -13.67
C GLU A 4 22.16 10.16 -12.45
N ASN A 5 23.07 10.72 -11.65
CA ASN A 5 22.72 11.54 -10.50
C ASN A 5 21.99 12.82 -10.94
N ASP A 6 22.41 13.47 -12.02
CA ASP A 6 21.70 14.65 -12.55
C ASP A 6 20.27 14.31 -12.99
N ILE A 7 20.09 13.14 -13.62
CA ILE A 7 18.77 12.64 -14.05
C ILE A 7 17.90 12.28 -12.85
N GLU A 8 18.45 11.60 -11.84
CA GLU A 8 17.74 11.24 -10.61
C GLU A 8 17.26 12.49 -9.88
N GLN A 9 18.16 13.46 -9.64
CA GLN A 9 17.82 14.70 -8.94
C GLN A 9 16.77 15.51 -9.70
N LEU A 10 16.87 15.61 -11.02
CA LEU A 10 15.85 16.28 -11.84
C LEU A 10 14.49 15.57 -11.74
N THR A 11 14.48 14.23 -11.69
CA THR A 11 13.26 13.43 -11.56
C THR A 11 12.62 13.62 -10.19
N LEU A 12 13.41 13.59 -9.11
CA LEU A 12 12.94 13.84 -7.75
C LEU A 12 12.34 15.24 -7.62
N GLN A 13 13.01 16.26 -8.15
CA GLN A 13 12.48 17.64 -8.16
C GLN A 13 11.13 17.74 -8.88
N ARG A 14 10.97 17.04 -10.02
CA ARG A 14 9.69 16.99 -10.75
C ARG A 14 8.59 16.27 -9.97
N LEU A 15 8.90 15.16 -9.30
CA LEU A 15 7.90 14.46 -8.47
C LEU A 15 7.48 15.31 -7.28
N GLN A 16 8.44 15.97 -6.61
CA GLN A 16 8.15 16.87 -5.50
C GLN A 16 7.28 18.06 -5.93
N SER A 17 7.49 18.62 -7.13
CA SER A 17 6.64 19.71 -7.64
C SER A 17 5.20 19.26 -7.96
N LEU A 18 4.99 17.97 -8.19
CA LEU A 18 3.67 17.34 -8.31
C LEU A 18 3.05 16.94 -6.96
N GLY A 19 3.72 17.24 -5.85
CA GLY A 19 3.23 16.96 -4.49
C GLY A 19 3.64 15.60 -3.91
N TRP A 20 4.59 14.89 -4.53
CA TRP A 20 5.12 13.64 -3.97
C TRP A 20 6.02 13.91 -2.77
N GLU A 21 5.91 13.06 -1.75
CA GLU A 21 6.80 13.09 -0.58
C GLU A 21 8.13 12.45 -0.96
N TYR A 22 9.24 13.17 -0.82
CA TYR A 22 10.58 12.62 -1.03
C TYR A 22 11.17 12.05 0.27
N ARG A 23 11.80 10.88 0.17
CA ARG A 23 12.58 10.24 1.24
C ARG A 23 13.89 9.69 0.70
N TYR A 24 14.98 9.92 1.42
CA TYR A 24 16.27 9.29 1.12
C TYR A 24 16.29 7.86 1.65
N GLY A 25 16.47 6.86 0.77
CA GLY A 25 16.32 5.45 1.12
C GLY A 25 17.25 4.96 2.23
N LYS A 26 18.44 5.56 2.37
CA LYS A 26 19.42 5.24 3.42
C LYS A 26 19.03 5.74 4.81
N ASP A 27 18.16 6.75 4.88
CA ASP A 27 17.65 7.29 6.13
C ASP A 27 16.38 6.55 6.59
N LEU A 28 15.83 5.66 5.76
CA LEU A 28 14.62 4.92 6.09
C LEU A 28 14.91 3.76 7.06
N PRO A 29 14.07 3.57 8.08
CA PRO A 29 14.23 2.46 8.99
C PRO A 29 13.99 1.13 8.26
N VAL A 30 14.68 0.07 8.71
CA VAL A 30 14.48 -1.28 8.19
C VAL A 30 13.38 -1.99 8.98
N HIS A 31 13.51 -2.06 10.31
CA HIS A 31 12.68 -2.92 11.14
C HIS A 31 11.39 -2.25 11.63
N GLU A 32 11.46 -1.04 12.18
CA GLU A 32 10.33 -0.39 12.82
C GLU A 32 10.25 1.10 12.49
N GLY A 33 9.03 1.61 12.38
CA GLY A 33 8.75 3.01 12.08
C GLY A 33 7.84 3.19 10.88
N LYS A 34 7.43 4.45 10.67
CA LYS A 34 6.41 4.82 9.68
C LYS A 34 6.73 4.33 8.26
N PHE A 35 8.00 4.38 7.86
CA PHE A 35 8.51 3.94 6.55
C PHE A 35 9.37 2.67 6.65
N ALA A 36 9.12 1.83 7.65
CA ALA A 36 9.84 0.57 7.78
C ALA A 36 9.42 -0.42 6.70
N ARG A 37 10.40 -1.17 6.19
CA ARG A 37 10.22 -2.20 5.16
C ARG A 37 10.08 -3.61 5.76
N GLY A 38 10.22 -3.74 7.07
CA GLY A 38 10.23 -5.00 7.83
C GLY A 38 11.56 -5.74 7.74
N ASP A 39 12.09 -5.87 6.53
CA ASP A 39 13.39 -6.48 6.25
C ASP A 39 14.16 -5.73 5.14
N LEU A 40 15.44 -6.10 4.92
CA LEU A 40 16.31 -5.45 3.94
C LEU A 40 15.88 -5.69 2.48
N SER A 41 15.18 -6.80 2.21
CA SER A 41 14.60 -7.12 0.90
C SER A 41 13.18 -6.59 0.72
N GLY A 42 12.59 -6.02 1.77
CA GLY A 42 11.22 -5.55 1.80
C GLY A 42 11.04 -4.40 0.83
N VAL A 43 10.03 -4.50 -0.03
CA VAL A 43 9.70 -3.50 -1.06
C VAL A 43 8.43 -2.70 -0.72
N VAL A 44 7.82 -2.96 0.45
CA VAL A 44 6.56 -2.36 0.88
C VAL A 44 6.73 -1.72 2.25
N PHE A 45 6.26 -0.48 2.40
CA PHE A 45 6.09 0.16 3.71
C PHE A 45 4.81 -0.34 4.37
N VAL A 46 4.92 -1.40 5.18
CA VAL A 46 3.77 -2.13 5.73
C VAL A 46 2.86 -1.23 6.58
N GLU A 47 3.44 -0.39 7.43
CA GLU A 47 2.65 0.54 8.26
C GLU A 47 1.94 1.60 7.42
N GLN A 48 2.55 2.09 6.34
CA GLN A 48 1.88 3.02 5.42
C GLN A 48 0.74 2.34 4.67
N LEU A 49 0.94 1.10 4.24
CA LEU A 49 -0.11 0.32 3.60
C LEU A 49 -1.28 0.09 4.57
N ARG A 50 -1.00 -0.29 5.83
CA ARG A 50 -2.03 -0.45 6.87
C ARG A 50 -2.82 0.84 7.09
N GLU A 51 -2.13 1.97 7.26
CA GLU A 51 -2.76 3.30 7.41
C GLU A 51 -3.65 3.65 6.21
N ALA A 52 -3.18 3.38 4.99
CA ALA A 52 -3.92 3.65 3.76
C ALA A 52 -5.17 2.76 3.64
N VAL A 53 -5.03 1.46 3.89
CA VAL A 53 -6.17 0.51 3.87
C VAL A 53 -7.22 0.93 4.87
N ARG A 54 -6.84 1.29 6.10
CA ARG A 54 -7.76 1.77 7.14
C ARG A 54 -8.48 3.05 6.71
N LYS A 55 -7.76 4.00 6.10
CA LYS A 55 -8.33 5.26 5.61
C LYS A 55 -9.34 5.03 4.48
N LEU A 56 -9.02 4.15 3.54
CA LEU A 56 -9.86 3.88 2.37
C LEU A 56 -11.07 3.00 2.68
N ASN A 57 -11.01 2.23 3.77
CA ASN A 57 -12.03 1.26 4.17
C ASN A 57 -12.41 1.45 5.65
N PRO A 58 -13.01 2.60 6.04
CA PRO A 58 -13.30 2.95 7.43
C PRO A 58 -14.28 2.01 8.14
N GLN A 59 -15.00 1.18 7.39
CA GLN A 59 -15.93 0.17 7.89
C GLN A 59 -15.24 -1.11 8.39
N LEU A 60 -13.98 -1.34 8.00
CA LEU A 60 -13.26 -2.56 8.35
C LEU A 60 -12.72 -2.49 9.79
N PRO A 61 -12.87 -3.56 10.60
CA PRO A 61 -12.16 -3.68 11.86
C PRO A 61 -10.65 -3.90 11.61
N GLU A 62 -9.82 -3.60 12.62
CA GLU A 62 -8.35 -3.72 12.51
C GLU A 62 -7.90 -5.13 12.09
N SER A 63 -8.58 -6.19 12.55
CA SER A 63 -8.27 -7.56 12.12
C SER A 63 -8.50 -7.80 10.62
N ALA A 64 -9.49 -7.14 10.02
CA ALA A 64 -9.75 -7.19 8.58
C ALA A 64 -8.71 -6.37 7.81
N VAL A 65 -8.31 -5.21 8.33
CA VAL A 65 -7.21 -4.40 7.77
C VAL A 65 -5.91 -5.22 7.71
N ASP A 66 -5.55 -5.90 8.81
CA ASP A 66 -4.36 -6.76 8.84
C ASP A 66 -4.43 -7.91 7.82
N SER A 67 -5.61 -8.51 7.65
CA SER A 67 -5.84 -9.55 6.64
C SER A 67 -5.64 -9.04 5.22
N VAL A 68 -6.12 -7.81 4.93
CA VAL A 68 -5.96 -7.15 3.64
C VAL A 68 -4.49 -6.85 3.37
N VAL A 69 -3.78 -6.26 4.34
CA VAL A 69 -2.34 -5.97 4.24
C VAL A 69 -1.57 -7.26 3.96
N LYS A 70 -1.80 -8.32 4.74
CA LYS A 70 -1.15 -9.62 4.56
C LYS A 70 -1.40 -10.22 3.18
N SER A 71 -2.62 -10.08 2.66
CA SER A 71 -2.98 -10.59 1.34
C SER A 71 -2.32 -9.79 0.21
N ALA A 72 -2.27 -8.46 0.34
CA ALA A 72 -1.64 -7.57 -0.62
C ALA A 72 -0.11 -7.70 -0.67
N THR A 73 0.53 -8.05 0.46
CA THR A 73 1.99 -8.24 0.54
C THR A 73 2.43 -9.69 0.41
N LYS A 74 1.49 -10.63 0.14
CA LYS A 74 1.83 -12.03 0.01
C LYS A 74 2.71 -12.24 -1.21
N SER A 75 3.92 -12.77 -1.00
CA SER A 75 4.76 -13.22 -2.11
C SER A 75 4.13 -14.45 -2.75
N ASP A 76 3.79 -14.34 -4.02
CA ASP A 76 3.29 -15.46 -4.82
C ASP A 76 4.41 -16.14 -5.60
N ILE A 77 4.27 -17.43 -5.85
CA ILE A 77 5.23 -18.25 -6.61
C ILE A 77 4.62 -18.49 -7.99
N GLY A 78 5.36 -18.19 -9.05
CA GLY A 78 4.89 -18.43 -10.41
C GLY A 78 5.45 -17.44 -11.41
N ASP A 79 4.93 -17.52 -12.63
CA ASP A 79 5.29 -16.66 -13.75
C ASP A 79 5.01 -15.18 -13.44
N LEU A 80 5.93 -14.29 -13.85
CA LEU A 80 5.86 -12.86 -13.57
C LEU A 80 4.59 -12.22 -14.13
N VAL A 81 4.13 -12.62 -15.32
CA VAL A 81 2.93 -12.06 -15.96
C VAL A 81 1.70 -12.43 -15.16
N VAL A 82 1.61 -13.70 -14.72
CA VAL A 82 0.49 -14.19 -13.89
C VAL A 82 0.45 -13.43 -12.57
N ARG A 83 1.60 -13.24 -11.92
CA ARG A 83 1.72 -12.49 -10.66
C ARG A 83 1.31 -11.02 -10.83
N ASN A 84 1.78 -10.36 -11.88
CA ASN A 84 1.42 -8.97 -12.17
C ASN A 84 -0.08 -8.82 -12.45
N GLN A 85 -0.68 -9.76 -13.19
CA GLN A 85 -2.12 -9.74 -13.46
C GLN A 85 -2.94 -9.98 -12.19
N ALA A 86 -2.50 -10.88 -11.31
CA ALA A 86 -3.15 -11.12 -10.02
C ALA A 86 -3.07 -9.88 -9.13
N PHE A 87 -1.89 -9.27 -8.99
CA PHE A 87 -1.71 -8.06 -8.19
C PHE A 87 -2.50 -6.86 -8.76
N TYR A 88 -2.53 -6.70 -10.09
CA TYR A 88 -3.34 -5.68 -10.73
C TYR A 88 -4.84 -5.82 -10.40
N LYS A 89 -5.37 -7.04 -10.35
CA LYS A 89 -6.75 -7.28 -9.89
C LYS A 89 -6.95 -6.82 -8.46
N LEU A 90 -5.99 -7.04 -7.55
CA LEU A 90 -6.08 -6.53 -6.18
C LEU A 90 -6.12 -4.99 -6.14
N LEU A 91 -5.32 -4.33 -6.97
CA LEU A 91 -5.33 -2.86 -7.05
C LEU A 91 -6.67 -2.35 -7.58
N ARG A 92 -7.16 -2.92 -8.68
CA ARG A 92 -8.36 -2.46 -9.40
C ARG A 92 -9.66 -2.85 -8.70
N ASP A 93 -9.80 -4.11 -8.30
CA ASP A 93 -11.04 -4.70 -7.79
C ASP A 93 -11.09 -4.72 -6.26
N GLY A 94 -9.94 -4.50 -5.59
CA GLY A 94 -9.78 -4.63 -4.16
C GLY A 94 -9.44 -6.04 -3.70
N VAL A 95 -9.15 -6.16 -2.41
CA VAL A 95 -8.86 -7.41 -1.72
C VAL A 95 -10.13 -7.93 -1.07
N ARG A 96 -10.58 -9.13 -1.44
CA ARG A 96 -11.70 -9.80 -0.78
C ARG A 96 -11.34 -10.07 0.68
N VAL A 97 -12.14 -9.57 1.61
CA VAL A 97 -11.97 -9.77 3.05
C VAL A 97 -13.28 -10.22 3.69
N GLU A 98 -13.17 -11.14 4.63
CA GLU A 98 -14.29 -11.66 5.40
C GLU A 98 -14.06 -11.34 6.88
N TYR A 99 -15.06 -10.75 7.54
CA TYR A 99 -14.95 -10.30 8.92
C TYR A 99 -16.30 -10.33 9.62
N GLN A 100 -16.30 -10.35 10.96
CA GLN A 100 -17.52 -10.25 11.75
C GLN A 100 -17.78 -8.80 12.17
N ALA A 101 -19.02 -8.35 12.03
CA ALA A 101 -19.44 -7.02 12.49
C ALA A 101 -20.85 -7.09 13.09
N PRO A 102 -21.16 -6.23 14.08
CA PRO A 102 -22.50 -6.16 14.64
C PRO A 102 -23.50 -5.67 13.58
N ASN A 103 -24.65 -6.35 13.50
CA ASN A 103 -25.81 -5.91 12.73
C ASN A 103 -26.64 -4.88 13.51
N SER A 104 -27.75 -4.43 12.92
CA SER A 104 -28.68 -3.47 13.53
C SER A 104 -29.31 -3.93 14.85
N HIS A 105 -29.23 -5.24 15.17
CA HIS A 105 -29.72 -5.85 16.40
C HIS A 105 -28.60 -6.17 17.40
N GLY A 106 -27.36 -5.72 17.13
CA GLY A 106 -26.20 -5.94 18.00
C GLY A 106 -25.61 -7.36 17.94
N GLN A 107 -26.03 -8.19 17.00
CA GLN A 107 -25.49 -9.55 16.80
C GLN A 107 -24.37 -9.53 15.77
N ASN A 108 -23.28 -10.24 16.03
CA ASN A 108 -22.19 -10.38 15.07
C ASN A 108 -22.64 -11.23 13.87
N GLU A 109 -22.49 -10.67 12.68
CA GLU A 109 -22.77 -11.32 11.39
C GLU A 109 -21.50 -11.33 10.53
N GLN A 110 -21.33 -12.38 9.73
CA GLN A 110 -20.23 -12.47 8.77
C GLN A 110 -20.51 -11.53 7.58
N LYS A 111 -19.58 -10.61 7.34
CA LYS A 111 -19.58 -9.72 6.19
C LYS A 111 -18.45 -10.07 5.25
N ILE A 112 -18.71 -9.86 3.97
CA ILE A 112 -17.78 -10.09 2.88
C ILE A 112 -17.71 -8.79 2.07
N GLU A 113 -16.51 -8.23 1.95
CA GLU A 113 -16.31 -6.97 1.24
C GLU A 113 -15.06 -7.02 0.37
N MET A 114 -14.98 -6.06 -0.57
CA MET A 114 -13.79 -5.82 -1.38
C MET A 114 -13.08 -4.57 -0.86
N ALA A 115 -12.01 -4.78 -0.09
CA ALA A 115 -11.24 -3.70 0.50
C ALA A 115 -10.36 -3.02 -0.55
N ARG A 116 -10.47 -1.70 -0.67
CA ARG A 116 -9.70 -0.90 -1.64
C ARG A 116 -8.26 -0.71 -1.19
N LEU A 117 -7.32 -0.86 -2.12
CA LEU A 117 -5.91 -0.51 -1.93
C LEU A 117 -5.56 0.87 -2.52
N VAL A 118 -6.29 1.27 -3.57
CA VAL A 118 -6.09 2.52 -4.30
C VAL A 118 -7.45 3.20 -4.47
N ASP A 119 -7.49 4.51 -4.28
CA ASP A 119 -8.64 5.35 -4.60
C ASP A 119 -8.48 5.93 -6.01
N PHE A 120 -9.05 5.26 -7.00
CA PHE A 120 -9.04 5.73 -8.39
C PHE A 120 -10.05 6.86 -8.65
N GLU A 121 -11.07 7.01 -7.81
CA GLU A 121 -12.10 8.04 -7.97
C GLU A 121 -11.58 9.39 -7.47
N HIS A 122 -10.89 9.39 -6.33
CA HIS A 122 -10.34 10.58 -5.69
C HIS A 122 -8.84 10.38 -5.46
N TRP A 123 -8.04 10.67 -6.50
CA TRP A 123 -6.60 10.42 -6.50
C TRP A 123 -5.87 11.05 -5.30
N GLY A 124 -6.35 12.20 -4.79
CA GLY A 124 -5.78 12.90 -3.62
C GLY A 124 -5.92 12.16 -2.29
N ASN A 125 -6.73 11.09 -2.25
CA ASN A 125 -6.79 10.21 -1.08
C ASN A 125 -5.61 9.26 -0.98
N ASN A 126 -4.91 9.00 -2.09
CA ASN A 126 -3.71 8.18 -2.14
C ASN A 126 -2.49 8.92 -1.61
N ARG A 127 -1.48 8.16 -1.18
CA ARG A 127 -0.18 8.70 -0.81
C ARG A 127 0.85 8.39 -1.89
N PHE A 128 1.59 9.41 -2.30
CA PHE A 128 2.64 9.30 -3.30
C PHE A 128 3.99 9.60 -2.65
N VAL A 129 4.91 8.64 -2.69
CA VAL A 129 6.22 8.72 -2.04
C VAL A 129 7.28 8.33 -3.06
N ALA A 130 8.28 9.20 -3.26
CA ALA A 130 9.46 8.93 -4.06
C ALA A 130 10.63 8.59 -3.13
N VAL A 131 11.25 7.44 -3.36
CA VAL A 131 12.40 6.96 -2.58
C VAL A 131 13.53 6.66 -3.56
N ASN A 132 14.70 7.23 -3.32
CA ASN A 132 15.92 6.88 -4.05
C ASN A 132 16.86 6.01 -3.20
N GLN A 133 17.85 5.42 -3.88
CA GLN A 133 18.78 4.40 -3.37
C GLN A 133 20.05 4.96 -2.71
#